data_AF-A0AA37QNF8-F1
#
_entry.id   AF-A0AA37QNF8-F1
#
_cell.length_a   1.000
_cell.length_b   1.000
_cell.length_c   1.000
_cell.angle_alpha   90.00
_cell.angle_beta   90.00
_cell.angle_gamma   90.00
#
_symmetry.space_group_name_H-M   'P 1'
#
loop_
_entity.id
_entity.type
_entity.pdbx_description
1 polymer ?
#
loop_
_entity_poly.entity_id
_entity_poly.type
_entity_poly.pdbx_seq_one_letter_code
_entity_poly.pdbx_strand_id
1 'polypeptide(L)'
;MSLTMVLLPVFVEVGLTFALLFWAKARAQATDAADEFGLPTLFYALIALALPLRHADLVIVLLSWVFVVTRFANAGLVARPADSRQRGLAWTASALVLLAMWLYFALKMLLLI
;
A
#
# COMPACT_ATOMS: atom_id res chain seq x y z
N MET A 1 6.37 -20.24 1.14
CA MET A 1 6.86 -18.87 0.87
C MET A 1 7.81 -18.46 1.97
N SER A 2 8.89 -17.75 1.65
CA SER A 2 9.80 -17.22 2.67
C SER A 2 9.18 -15.98 3.34
N LEU A 3 9.27 -15.89 4.67
CA LEU A 3 8.83 -14.72 5.45
C LEU A 3 9.43 -13.42 4.90
N THR A 4 10.68 -13.47 4.45
CA THR A 4 11.40 -12.33 3.86
C THR A 4 10.70 -11.76 2.64
N MET A 5 10.11 -12.60 1.78
CA MET A 5 9.44 -12.15 0.56
C MET A 5 8.15 -11.37 0.86
N VAL A 6 7.46 -11.74 1.94
CA VAL A 6 6.24 -11.07 2.40
C VAL A 6 6.56 -9.74 3.07
N LEU A 7 7.63 -9.70 3.86
CA LEU A 7 8.01 -8.50 4.60
C LEU A 7 8.75 -7.45 3.74
N LEU A 8 9.37 -7.85 2.64
CA LEU A 8 10.07 -6.94 1.73
C LEU A 8 9.21 -5.75 1.28
N PRO A 9 8.01 -5.94 0.69
CA PRO A 9 7.15 -4.82 0.30
C PRO A 9 6.70 -4.00 1.51
N VAL A 10 6.50 -4.61 2.68
CA VAL A 10 6.14 -3.89 3.93
C VAL A 10 7.24 -2.92 4.32
N PHE A 11 8.51 -3.35 4.35
CA PHE A 11 9.63 -2.48 4.70
C PHE A 11 9.84 -1.35 3.69
N VAL A 12 9.62 -1.64 2.40
CA VAL A 12 9.68 -0.61 1.35
C VAL A 12 8.60 0.45 1.55
N GLU A 13 7.39 0.04 1.90
CA GLU A 13 6.26 0.96 2.14
C GLU A 13 6.49 1.82 3.41
N VAL A 14 7.06 1.23 4.46
CA VAL A 14 7.50 1.96 5.66
C VAL A 14 8.57 2.99 5.29
N GLY A 15 9.58 2.60 4.50
CA GLY A 15 10.63 3.51 4.04
C GLY A 15 10.10 4.67 3.20
N LEU A 16 9.16 4.39 2.29
CA LEU A 16 8.46 5.40 1.49
C LEU A 16 7.71 6.39 2.39
N THR A 17 7.02 5.88 3.41
CA THR A 17 6.26 6.69 4.37
C THR A 17 7.17 7.68 5.10
N PHE A 18 8.31 7.21 5.60
CA PHE A 18 9.31 8.11 6.20
C PHE A 18 9.80 9.15 5.21
N ALA A 19 10.16 8.74 3.99
CA ALA A 19 10.64 9.66 2.96
C ALA A 19 9.63 10.77 2.64
N LEU A 20 8.34 10.43 2.55
CA LEU A 20 7.27 11.39 2.30
C LEU A 20 7.08 12.37 3.46
N LEU A 21 7.13 11.89 4.70
CA LEU A 21 7.05 12.75 5.88
C LEU A 21 8.19 13.77 5.95
N PHE A 22 9.42 13.33 5.71
CA PHE A 22 10.57 14.23 5.66
C PHE A 22 10.45 15.23 4.51
N TRP A 23 9.97 14.78 3.35
CA TRP A 23 9.78 15.64 2.17
C TRP A 23 8.70 16.71 2.40
N ALA A 24 7.54 16.33 2.93
CA ALA A 24 6.44 17.24 3.24
C ALA A 24 6.88 18.32 4.26
N LYS A 25 7.60 17.89 5.32
CA LYS A 25 8.17 18.80 6.32
C LYS A 25 9.17 19.77 5.70
N ALA A 26 10.07 19.29 4.84
CA ALA A 26 11.05 20.14 4.14
C ALA A 26 10.38 21.19 3.24
N ARG A 27 9.17 20.90 2.72
CA ARG A 27 8.39 21.81 1.87
C ARG A 27 7.37 22.67 2.63
N ALA A 28 7.30 22.57 3.96
CA ALA A 28 6.26 23.18 4.79
C ALA A 28 4.84 22.89 4.29
N GLN A 29 4.63 21.72 3.68
CA GLN A 29 3.34 21.32 3.13
C GLN A 29 2.53 20.63 4.22
N ALA A 30 1.31 21.10 4.47
CA ALA A 30 0.37 20.38 5.32
C ALA A 30 -0.08 19.11 4.60
N THR A 31 0.24 17.94 5.16
CA THR A 31 -0.32 16.66 4.71
C THR A 31 -1.49 16.30 5.60
N ASP A 32 -2.58 15.85 4.98
CA ASP A 32 -3.67 15.23 5.73
C ASP A 32 -3.27 13.78 6.03
N ALA A 33 -2.91 13.53 7.28
CA ALA A 33 -2.45 12.23 7.74
C ALA A 33 -3.49 11.13 7.50
N ALA A 34 -4.78 11.44 7.59
CA ALA A 34 -5.84 10.46 7.38
C ALA A 34 -5.84 9.95 5.92
N ASP A 35 -5.62 10.87 4.98
CA ASP A 35 -5.61 10.56 3.56
C ASP A 35 -4.30 9.88 3.13
N GLU A 36 -3.17 10.24 3.76
CA GLU A 36 -1.86 9.73 3.42
C GLU A 36 -1.57 8.33 4.00
N PHE A 37 -2.04 8.07 5.23
CA PHE A 37 -1.78 6.81 5.95
C PHE A 37 -2.97 5.84 5.96
N GLY A 38 -4.18 6.25 5.53
CA GLY A 38 -5.36 5.39 5.57
C GLY A 38 -5.19 4.08 4.78
N LEU A 39 -4.75 4.17 3.53
CA LEU A 39 -4.50 2.99 2.67
C LEU A 39 -3.31 2.13 3.17
N PRO A 40 -2.12 2.70 3.48
CA PRO A 40 -1.02 1.96 4.11
C PRO A 40 -1.42 1.19 5.36
N THR A 41 -2.23 1.81 6.23
CA THR A 41 -2.67 1.19 7.49
C THR A 41 -3.48 -0.08 7.23
N LEU A 42 -4.41 -0.03 6.28
CA LEU A 42 -5.20 -1.20 5.88
C LEU A 42 -4.36 -2.29 5.21
N PHE A 43 -3.31 -1.91 4.48
CA PHE A 43 -2.33 -2.85 3.93
C PHE A 43 -1.55 -3.55 5.06
N TYR A 44 -1.02 -2.81 6.03
CA TYR A 44 -0.33 -3.39 7.19
C TYR A 44 -1.24 -4.30 8.01
N ALA A 45 -2.50 -3.91 8.21
CA ALA A 45 -3.49 -4.75 8.89
C ALA A 45 -3.70 -6.08 8.16
N LEU A 46 -3.83 -6.05 6.82
CA LEU A 46 -3.97 -7.26 6.02
C LEU A 46 -2.75 -8.18 6.16
N ILE A 47 -1.52 -7.66 6.10
CA ILE A 47 -0.31 -8.47 6.23
C ILE A 47 -0.17 -9.04 7.66
N ALA A 48 -0.48 -8.24 8.67
CA ALA A 48 -0.47 -8.66 10.07
C ALA A 48 -1.46 -9.80 10.35
N LEU A 49 -2.61 -9.81 9.64
CA LEU A 49 -3.57 -10.91 9.67
C LEU A 49 -3.12 -12.11 8.81
N ALA A 50 -2.54 -11.87 7.64
CA ALA A 50 -2.19 -12.94 6.69
C ALA A 50 -0.99 -13.80 7.15
N LEU A 51 -0.06 -13.22 7.91
CA LEU A 51 1.12 -13.91 8.44
C LEU A 51 0.78 -15.05 9.43
N PRO A 52 0.04 -14.81 10.54
CA PRO A 52 -0.29 -15.86 11.50
C PRO A 52 -1.22 -16.93 10.92
N LEU A 53 -2.10 -16.55 9.98
CA LEU A 53 -2.97 -17.50 9.28
C LEU A 53 -2.22 -18.34 8.23
N ARG A 54 -0.93 -18.08 8.00
CA ARG A 54 -0.10 -18.75 6.96
C ARG A 54 -0.71 -18.66 5.56
N HIS A 55 -1.59 -17.69 5.32
CA HIS A 55 -2.24 -17.43 4.04
C HIS A 55 -1.44 -16.46 3.16
N ALA A 56 -0.25 -16.02 3.58
CA ALA A 56 0.65 -15.21 2.77
C ALA A 56 1.37 -16.06 1.69
N ASP A 57 0.76 -16.13 0.51
CA ASP A 57 1.29 -16.82 -0.68
C ASP A 57 1.88 -15.83 -1.73
N LEU A 58 2.36 -16.34 -2.87
CA LEU A 58 2.96 -15.50 -3.92
C LEU A 58 2.01 -14.44 -4.47
N VAL A 59 0.69 -14.73 -4.52
CA VAL A 59 -0.28 -13.77 -5.05
C VAL A 59 -0.34 -12.55 -4.14
N ILE A 60 -0.39 -12.76 -2.81
CA ILE A 60 -0.32 -11.67 -1.83
C ILE A 60 0.99 -10.89 -1.97
N VAL A 61 2.13 -11.56 -2.13
CA VAL A 61 3.43 -10.89 -2.32
C VAL A 61 3.44 -10.03 -3.59
N LEU A 62 2.97 -10.57 -4.71
CA LEU A 62 2.93 -9.86 -5.98
C LEU A 62 2.00 -8.66 -5.91
N LEU A 63 0.79 -8.83 -5.36
CA LEU A 63 -0.16 -7.73 -5.15
C LEU A 63 0.39 -6.67 -4.19
N SER A 64 1.16 -7.08 -3.16
CA SER A 64 1.82 -6.16 -2.24
C SER A 64 2.86 -5.30 -2.96
N TRP A 65 3.63 -5.89 -3.88
CA TRP A 65 4.54 -5.12 -4.74
C TRP A 65 3.80 -4.17 -5.68
N VAL A 66 2.69 -4.60 -6.28
CA VAL A 66 1.83 -3.73 -7.10
C VAL A 66 1.30 -2.56 -6.27
N PHE A 67 0.86 -2.80 -5.04
CA PHE A 67 0.43 -1.77 -4.11
C PHE A 67 1.55 -0.77 -3.83
N VAL A 68 2.75 -1.24 -3.49
CA VAL A 68 3.94 -0.39 -3.27
C VAL A 68 4.24 0.48 -4.49
N VAL A 69 4.27 -0.09 -5.70
CA VAL A 69 4.54 0.66 -6.94
C VAL A 69 3.47 1.73 -7.18
N THR A 70 2.19 1.39 -6.96
CA THR A 70 1.09 2.34 -7.12
C THR A 70 1.16 3.44 -6.05
N ARG A 71 1.66 3.13 -4.85
CA ARG A 71 1.90 4.12 -3.78
C ARG A 71 3.03 5.07 -4.15
N PHE A 72 4.13 4.57 -4.74
CA PHE A 72 5.19 5.39 -5.30
C PHE A 72 4.68 6.32 -6.41
N ALA A 73 3.79 5.84 -7.29
CA ALA A 73 3.17 6.69 -8.31
C ALA A 73 2.32 7.80 -7.68
N ASN A 74 1.50 7.48 -6.66
CA ASN A 74 0.73 8.47 -5.91
C ASN A 74 1.61 9.52 -5.23
N ALA A 75 2.69 9.06 -4.58
CA ALA A 75 3.67 9.90 -3.89
C ALA A 75 4.47 10.79 -4.86
N GLY A 76 4.93 10.22 -5.98
CA GLY A 76 5.69 10.93 -7.02
C GLY A 76 4.84 11.94 -7.79
N LEU A 77 3.53 11.76 -7.86
CA LEU A 77 2.59 12.75 -8.41
C LEU A 77 2.44 13.99 -7.52
N VAL A 78 2.79 13.93 -6.22
CA VAL A 78 2.88 15.13 -5.35
C VAL A 78 3.99 16.08 -5.80
N ALA A 79 4.96 15.61 -6.60
CA ALA A 79 6.05 16.43 -7.14
C ALA A 79 5.75 17.08 -8.51
N ARG A 80 4.62 16.77 -9.17
CA ARG A 80 4.27 17.36 -10.48
C ARG A 80 2.98 18.20 -10.42
N PRO A 81 2.98 19.43 -10.98
CA PRO A 81 1.75 20.19 -11.17
C PRO A 81 0.99 19.59 -12.36
N ALA A 82 0.18 18.56 -12.13
CA ALA A 82 -0.72 18.01 -13.14
C ALA A 82 -2.12 17.77 -12.53
N ASP A 83 -3.13 17.88 -13.37
CA ASP A 83 -4.56 18.06 -13.06
C ASP A 83 -5.11 17.25 -11.88
N SER A 84 -6.03 17.85 -11.13
CA SER A 84 -6.77 17.26 -10.01
C SER A 84 -7.39 15.89 -10.33
N ARG A 85 -7.73 15.64 -11.59
CA ARG A 85 -8.28 14.36 -12.07
C ARG A 85 -7.28 13.20 -12.04
N GLN A 86 -6.00 13.46 -12.31
CA GLN A 86 -4.94 12.44 -12.27
C GLN A 86 -4.59 12.03 -10.83
N ARG A 87 -4.69 12.95 -9.87
CA ARG A 87 -4.56 12.67 -8.44
C ARG A 87 -5.63 11.70 -7.93
N GLY A 88 -6.89 11.89 -8.35
CA GLY A 88 -7.98 10.97 -7.99
C GLY A 88 -7.82 9.57 -8.60
N LEU A 89 -7.34 9.48 -9.85
CA LEU A 89 -7.13 8.20 -10.54
C LEU A 89 -6.00 7.37 -9.91
N ALA A 90 -4.93 8.01 -9.45
CA ALA A 90 -3.85 7.31 -8.78
C ALA A 90 -4.28 6.78 -7.39
N TRP A 91 -5.04 7.57 -6.62
CA TRP A 91 -5.56 7.14 -5.31
C TRP A 91 -6.51 5.96 -5.47
N THR A 92 -7.42 6.04 -6.44
CA THR A 92 -8.36 4.94 -6.76
C THR A 92 -7.65 3.68 -7.24
N ALA A 93 -6.55 3.80 -7.99
CA ALA A 93 -5.75 2.63 -8.36
C ALA A 93 -5.19 1.89 -7.14
N SER A 94 -4.58 2.61 -6.19
CA SER A 94 -4.06 1.99 -4.95
C SER A 94 -5.17 1.38 -4.11
N ALA A 95 -6.29 2.09 -3.97
CA ALA A 95 -7.46 1.60 -3.25
C ALA A 95 -8.03 0.32 -3.89
N LEU A 96 -8.07 0.25 -5.22
CA LEU A 96 -8.59 -0.91 -5.95
C LEU A 96 -7.65 -2.12 -5.83
N VAL A 97 -6.32 -1.91 -5.87
CA VAL A 97 -5.35 -2.97 -5.60
C VAL A 97 -5.50 -3.51 -4.18
N LEU A 98 -5.62 -2.62 -3.19
CA LEU A 98 -5.83 -3.02 -1.81
C LEU A 98 -7.16 -3.74 -1.60
N LEU A 99 -8.24 -3.27 -2.24
CA LEU A 99 -9.53 -3.95 -2.24
C LEU A 99 -9.41 -5.37 -2.81
N ALA A 100 -8.70 -5.54 -3.93
CA ALA A 100 -8.45 -6.84 -4.53
C ALA A 100 -7.65 -7.76 -3.59
N MET A 101 -6.66 -7.23 -2.88
CA MET A 101 -5.93 -7.99 -1.85
C MET A 101 -6.85 -8.48 -0.73
N TRP A 102 -7.69 -7.59 -0.20
CA TRP A 102 -8.66 -7.94 0.85
C TRP A 102 -9.67 -8.98 0.38
N LEU A 103 -10.21 -8.82 -0.83
CA LEU A 103 -11.13 -9.80 -1.41
C LEU A 103 -10.47 -11.16 -1.61
N TYR A 104 -9.23 -11.18 -2.14
CA TYR A 104 -8.48 -12.42 -2.29
C TYR A 104 -8.23 -13.10 -0.95
N PHE A 105 -7.78 -12.35 0.06
CA PHE A 105 -7.55 -12.87 1.41
C PHE A 105 -8.85 -13.41 2.04
N ALA A 106 -9.95 -12.67 1.93
CA ALA A 106 -11.25 -13.08 2.47
C ALA A 106 -11.78 -14.34 1.78
N LEU A 107 -11.70 -14.43 0.45
CA LEU A 107 -12.09 -15.61 -0.30
C LEU A 107 -11.24 -16.82 0.08
N LYS A 108 -9.93 -16.65 0.20
CA LYS A 108 -9.02 -17.72 0.59
C LYS A 108 -9.31 -18.24 1.99
N MET A 109 -9.57 -17.34 2.94
CA MET A 109 -9.98 -17.68 4.30
C MET A 109 -11.34 -18.41 4.34
N LEU A 110 -12.32 -17.92 3.58
CA LEU A 110 -13.67 -18.49 3.51
C LEU A 110 -13.69 -19.87 2.84
N LEU A 111 -12.95 -20.01 1.76
CA LEU A 111 -12.85 -21.25 0.98
C LEU A 111 -11.84 -22.24 1.59
N LEU A 112 -11.14 -21.83 2.66
CA LEU A 112 -10.21 -22.65 3.44
C LEU A 112 -9.11 -23.31 2.59
N ILE A 113 -8.65 -22.60 1.55
CA ILE A 113 -7.65 -23.04 0.56
C ILE A 113 -6.25 -22.48 0.85
#